data_AF-A0A5C7M277-F1
#
_entry.id   AF-A0A5C7M277-F1
#
_cell.length_a   1.000
_cell.length_b   1.000
_cell.length_c   1.000
_cell.angle_alpha   90.00
_cell.angle_beta   90.00
_cell.angle_gamma   90.00
#
_symmetry.space_group_name_H-M   'P 1'
#
loop_
_entity.id
_entity.type
_entity.pdbx_description
1 polymer ?
#
loop_
_entity_poly.entity_id
_entity_poly.type
_entity_poly.pdbx_seq_one_letter_code
_entity_poly.pdbx_strand_id
1 'polypeptide(L)'
;MLKRSVTYTDFNGDEVTEVLYFHLTKPELIEMEVESSGGLSTMLQRISENGDRKAIVAEFKKIVLTAYGEKSDDGKIFRKSDTIRENFASSAAYSQLFMELATDETSAAEFINGVMPKDLFVPDKPAEPPVKVVSDEA
;
A
#
# COMPACT_ATOMS: atom_id res chain seq x y z
N MET A 1 -7.89 0.70 -4.57
CA MET A 1 -8.14 1.38 -3.27
C MET A 1 -8.40 0.34 -2.20
N LEU A 2 -7.50 0.29 -1.24
CA LEU A 2 -7.57 -0.50 -0.02
C LEU A 2 -8.44 0.23 1.01
N LYS A 3 -9.22 -0.54 1.77
CA LYS A 3 -9.95 -0.07 2.95
C LYS A 3 -9.37 -0.79 4.16
N ARG A 4 -9.06 -0.07 5.24
CA ARG A 4 -8.56 -0.64 6.49
C ARG A 4 -9.46 -0.18 7.63
N SER A 5 -9.98 -1.12 8.41
CA SER A 5 -10.62 -0.81 9.67
C SER A 5 -9.55 -0.81 10.75
N VAL A 6 -9.33 0.32 11.42
CA VAL A 6 -8.31 0.46 12.46
C VAL A 6 -9.02 0.79 13.77
N THR A 7 -8.75 -0.01 14.79
CA THR A 7 -9.26 0.22 16.16
C THR A 7 -8.10 0.67 17.02
N TYR A 8 -8.28 1.78 17.73
CA TYR A 8 -7.23 2.42 18.53
C TYR A 8 -7.84 3.16 19.72
N THR A 9 -7.01 3.43 20.73
CA THR A 9 -7.36 4.35 21.82
C THR A 9 -6.99 5.77 21.39
N ASP A 10 -7.98 6.67 21.40
CA ASP A 10 -7.75 8.07 21.03
C ASP A 10 -7.03 8.85 22.15
N PHE A 11 -6.78 10.15 21.92
CA PHE A 11 -6.12 10.99 22.90
C PHE A 11 -7.00 11.35 24.12
N ASN A 12 -8.29 11.03 24.10
CA ASN A 12 -9.20 11.15 25.24
C ASN A 12 -9.27 9.87 26.07
N GLY A 13 -8.70 8.76 25.57
CA GLY A 13 -8.72 7.45 26.22
C GLY A 13 -9.88 6.57 25.78
N ASP A 14 -10.65 6.98 24.78
CA ASP A 14 -11.79 6.22 24.25
C ASP A 14 -11.35 5.25 23.15
N GLU A 15 -11.97 4.07 23.08
CA GLU A 15 -11.75 3.12 21.99
C GLU A 15 -12.58 3.53 20.77
N VAL A 16 -11.90 3.75 19.65
CA VAL A 16 -12.49 4.21 18.40
C VAL A 16 -12.11 3.25 17.29
N THR A 17 -13.08 2.90 16.44
CA THR A 17 -12.85 2.18 15.19
C THR A 17 -13.17 3.09 14.02
N GLU A 18 -12.20 3.30 13.12
CA GLU A 18 -12.39 4.09 11.91
C GLU A 18 -11.98 3.34 10.63
N VAL A 19 -12.60 3.72 9.51
CA VAL A 19 -12.29 3.15 8.20
C VAL A 19 -11.39 4.12 7.44
N LEU A 20 -10.15 3.70 7.22
CA LEU A 20 -9.13 4.41 6.46
C LEU A 20 -9.10 3.94 5.01
N TYR A 21 -8.82 4.87 4.10
CA TYR A 21 -8.73 4.60 2.67
C TYR A 21 -7.32 4.87 2.15
N PHE A 22 -6.83 3.94 1.33
CA PHE A 22 -5.50 4.03 0.74
C PHE A 22 -5.54 3.69 -0.74
N HIS A 23 -4.86 4.50 -1.55
CA HIS A 23 -4.70 4.24 -2.97
C HIS A 23 -3.50 4.99 -3.52
N LEU A 24 -2.66 4.32 -4.29
CA LEU A 24 -1.68 4.95 -5.17
C LEU A 24 -2.23 4.92 -6.60
N THR A 25 -2.11 6.04 -7.29
CA THR A 25 -2.44 6.17 -8.71
C THR A 25 -1.23 5.80 -9.57
N LYS A 26 -1.46 5.48 -10.85
CA LYS A 26 -0.36 5.19 -11.78
C LYS A 26 0.64 6.36 -11.92
N PRO A 27 0.21 7.63 -12.06
CA PRO A 27 1.15 8.75 -12.08
C PRO A 27 2.03 8.82 -10.84
N GLU A 28 1.45 8.67 -9.64
CA GLU A 28 2.23 8.69 -8.39
C GLU A 28 3.26 7.57 -8.34
N LEU A 29 2.95 6.37 -8.86
CA LEU A 29 3.91 5.28 -8.94
C LEU A 29 5.05 5.60 -9.91
N ILE A 30 4.74 6.23 -11.05
CA ILE A 30 5.76 6.66 -12.02
C ILE A 30 6.64 7.77 -11.42
N GLU A 31 6.05 8.75 -10.74
CA GLU A 31 6.78 9.80 -10.04
C GLU A 31 7.69 9.19 -8.97
N MET A 32 7.20 8.25 -8.17
CA MET A 32 8.01 7.53 -7.18
C MET A 32 9.15 6.72 -7.82
N GLU A 33 8.91 6.13 -9.00
CA GLU A 33 9.93 5.41 -9.77
C GLU A 33 11.05 6.34 -10.25
N VAL A 34 10.70 7.56 -10.68
CA VAL A 34 11.63 8.57 -11.18
C VAL A 34 12.39 9.27 -10.05
N GLU A 35 11.73 9.56 -8.92
CA GLU A 35 12.31 10.29 -7.79
C GLU A 35 13.23 9.42 -6.92
N SER A 36 12.96 8.12 -6.82
CA SER A 36 13.73 7.24 -5.95
C SER A 36 15.00 6.75 -6.66
N SER A 37 16.14 6.79 -5.98
CA SER A 37 17.40 6.21 -6.47
C SER A 37 17.29 4.68 -6.54
N GLY A 38 16.70 4.18 -7.64
CA GLY A 38 16.40 2.77 -7.90
C GLY A 38 14.91 2.46 -8.13
N GLY A 39 13.99 3.42 -7.93
CA GLY A 39 12.56 3.20 -8.15
C GLY A 39 11.83 2.38 -7.06
N LEU A 40 10.52 2.19 -7.25
CA LEU A 40 9.64 1.42 -6.36
C LEU A 40 10.05 -0.05 -6.30
N SER A 41 10.49 -0.62 -7.42
CA SER A 41 10.95 -2.01 -7.48
C SER A 41 12.16 -2.24 -6.59
N THR A 42 13.15 -1.34 -6.64
CA THR A 42 14.31 -1.40 -5.73
C THR A 42 13.89 -1.14 -4.29
N MET A 43 12.90 -0.29 -4.04
CA MET A 43 12.39 -0.06 -2.70
C MET A 43 11.74 -1.31 -2.09
N LEU A 44 10.89 -2.01 -2.86
CA LEU A 44 10.28 -3.29 -2.47
C LEU A 44 11.34 -4.38 -2.28
N GLN A 45 12.34 -4.41 -3.17
CA GLN A 45 13.47 -5.33 -3.06
C GLN A 45 14.28 -5.05 -1.79
N ARG A 46 14.54 -3.78 -1.44
CA ARG A 46 15.22 -3.42 -0.17
C ARG A 46 14.40 -3.82 1.05
N ILE A 47 13.07 -3.72 0.99
CA ILE A 47 12.18 -4.20 2.06
C ILE A 47 12.29 -5.72 2.22
N SER A 48 12.43 -6.46 1.11
CA SER A 48 12.53 -7.92 1.10
C SER A 48 13.92 -8.45 1.47
N GLU A 49 14.99 -7.77 1.06
CA GLU A 49 16.36 -8.32 1.07
C GLU A 49 17.27 -7.78 2.19
N ASN A 50 16.98 -6.61 2.78
CA ASN A 50 17.94 -5.93 3.67
C ASN A 50 17.61 -6.02 5.17
N GLY A 51 18.67 -6.16 5.97
CA GLY A 51 18.67 -5.97 7.42
C GLY A 51 18.73 -4.50 7.87
N ASP A 52 18.69 -3.53 6.95
CA ASP A 52 18.64 -2.09 7.30
C ASP A 52 17.20 -1.67 7.61
N ARG A 53 16.78 -2.06 8.83
CA ARG A 53 15.47 -1.74 9.39
C ARG A 53 15.13 -0.26 9.32
N LYS A 54 16.13 0.65 9.41
CA LYS A 54 15.87 2.09 9.41
C LYS A 54 15.45 2.59 8.03
N ALA A 55 16.13 2.14 6.97
CA ALA A 55 15.77 2.48 5.60
C ALA A 55 14.38 1.93 5.22
N ILE A 56 14.10 0.68 5.64
CA ILE A 56 12.81 0.01 5.41
C ILE A 56 11.66 0.78 6.06
N VAL A 57 11.81 1.16 7.33
CA VAL A 57 10.80 1.92 8.08
C VAL A 57 10.52 3.28 7.44
N ALA A 58 11.55 3.96 6.92
CA ALA A 58 11.39 5.25 6.26
C ALA A 58 10.61 5.14 4.94
N GLU A 59 10.93 4.16 4.12
CA GLU A 59 10.24 3.94 2.84
C GLU A 59 8.81 3.43 3.03
N PHE A 60 8.60 2.56 4.03
CA PHE A 60 7.27 2.10 4.38
C PHE A 60 6.38 3.26 4.87
N LYS A 61 6.93 4.12 5.73
CA LYS A 61 6.26 5.35 6.16
C LYS A 61 5.88 6.23 4.96
N LYS A 62 6.78 6.39 3.99
CA LYS A 62 6.52 7.15 2.76
C LYS A 62 5.32 6.57 2.01
N ILE A 63 5.27 5.26 1.77
CA ILE A 63 4.11 4.63 1.10
C ILE A 63 2.82 4.89 1.87
N VAL A 64 2.77 4.57 3.16
CA VAL A 64 1.54 4.66 3.97
C VAL A 64 0.94 6.08 3.87
N LEU A 65 1.79 7.09 4.00
CA LEU A 65 1.38 8.50 3.96
C LEU A 65 1.03 8.99 2.54
N THR A 66 1.73 8.53 1.52
CA THR A 66 1.42 8.89 0.12
C THR A 66 0.14 8.20 -0.37
N ALA A 67 -0.12 6.98 0.09
CA ALA A 67 -1.31 6.23 -0.28
C ALA A 67 -2.58 6.75 0.43
N TYR A 68 -2.45 7.36 1.61
CA TYR A 68 -3.59 7.84 2.37
C TYR A 68 -4.33 8.99 1.68
N GLY A 69 -5.66 9.00 1.82
CA GLY A 69 -6.50 10.08 1.32
C GLY A 69 -7.95 9.93 1.75
N GLU A 70 -8.73 10.95 1.46
CA GLU A 70 -10.16 11.01 1.78
C GLU A 70 -10.99 10.74 0.53
N LYS A 71 -11.86 9.74 0.58
CA LYS A 71 -12.79 9.44 -0.49
C LYS A 71 -14.05 10.32 -0.34
N SER A 72 -14.49 10.96 -1.42
CA SER A 72 -15.78 11.66 -1.44
C SER A 72 -16.97 10.70 -1.29
N ASP A 73 -18.09 11.17 -0.76
CA ASP A 73 -19.31 10.37 -0.57
C ASP A 73 -19.84 9.77 -1.87
N ASP A 74 -19.77 10.56 -2.96
CA ASP A 74 -20.15 10.12 -4.31
C ASP A 74 -19.08 9.21 -4.98
N GLY A 75 -17.93 9.03 -4.32
CA GLY A 75 -16.82 8.19 -4.74
C GLY A 75 -16.06 8.66 -5.97
N LYS A 76 -16.30 9.87 -6.47
CA LYS A 76 -15.64 10.40 -7.67
C LYS A 76 -14.24 10.95 -7.38
N ILE A 77 -13.97 11.36 -6.15
CA ILE A 77 -12.73 12.04 -5.78
C ILE A 77 -12.05 11.27 -4.66
N PHE A 78 -10.76 11.02 -4.83
CA PHE A 78 -9.86 10.61 -3.77
C PHE A 78 -8.92 11.77 -3.47
N ARG A 79 -9.23 12.56 -2.44
CA ARG A 79 -8.49 13.77 -2.10
C ARG A 79 -7.24 13.40 -1.33
N LYS A 80 -6.12 13.92 -1.82
CA LYS A 80 -4.84 13.91 -1.13
C LYS A 80 -4.32 15.33 -1.09
N SER A 81 -3.82 15.73 0.07
CA SER A 81 -3.16 17.02 0.27
C SER A 81 -2.20 16.90 1.45
N ASP A 82 -1.31 17.87 1.59
CA ASP A 82 -0.37 17.90 2.70
C ASP A 82 -1.12 17.98 4.05
N THR A 83 -2.17 18.79 4.14
CA THR A 83 -3.00 18.86 5.35
C THR A 83 -3.67 17.51 5.70
N ILE A 84 -4.23 16.79 4.72
CA ILE A 84 -4.84 15.47 4.96
C ILE A 84 -3.77 14.50 5.48
N ARG A 85 -2.57 14.54 4.88
CA ARG A 85 -1.44 13.69 5.26
C ARG A 85 -0.91 14.02 6.65
N GLU A 86 -0.76 15.31 6.98
CA GLU A 86 -0.28 15.79 8.28
C GLU A 86 -1.24 15.45 9.41
N ASN A 87 -2.55 15.66 9.18
CA ASN A 87 -3.59 15.29 10.14
C ASN A 87 -3.56 13.79 10.41
N PHE A 88 -3.45 12.97 9.37
CA PHE A 88 -3.33 11.52 9.51
C PHE A 88 -2.05 11.11 10.23
N ALA A 89 -0.89 11.64 9.82
CA ALA A 89 0.39 11.34 10.46
C ALA A 89 0.43 11.72 11.96
N SER A 90 -0.44 12.64 12.38
CA SER A 90 -0.59 13.09 13.76
C SER A 90 -1.69 12.35 14.53
N SER A 91 -2.34 11.34 13.94
CA SER A 91 -3.45 10.62 14.56
C SER A 91 -3.00 9.37 15.32
N ALA A 92 -3.81 8.97 16.31
CA ALA A 92 -3.63 7.70 17.01
C ALA A 92 -3.89 6.50 16.09
N ALA A 93 -4.78 6.64 15.10
CA ALA A 93 -5.03 5.62 14.09
C ALA A 93 -3.80 5.33 13.22
N TYR A 94 -3.08 6.37 12.79
CA TYR A 94 -1.83 6.20 12.06
C TYR A 94 -0.80 5.48 12.92
N SER A 95 -0.66 5.86 14.19
CA SER A 95 0.28 5.23 15.12
C SER A 95 -0.02 3.73 15.25
N GLN A 96 -1.29 3.37 15.45
CA GLN A 96 -1.72 1.98 15.55
C GLN A 96 -1.47 1.20 14.25
N LEU A 97 -1.89 1.74 13.10
CA LEU A 97 -1.69 1.11 11.80
C LEU A 97 -0.21 0.92 11.49
N PHE A 98 0.61 1.94 11.75
CA PHE A 98 2.04 1.87 11.47
C PHE A 98 2.72 0.81 12.34
N MET A 99 2.36 0.70 13.62
CA MET A 99 2.88 -0.33 14.51
C MET A 99 2.48 -1.75 14.08
N GLU A 100 1.23 -1.95 13.67
CA GLU A 100 0.76 -3.22 13.11
C GLU A 100 1.65 -3.63 11.92
N LEU A 101 1.74 -2.75 10.92
CA LEU A 101 2.47 -3.04 9.69
C LEU A 101 3.99 -3.15 9.91
N ALA A 102 4.56 -2.47 10.91
CA ALA A 102 5.98 -2.56 11.23
C ALA A 102 6.37 -3.87 11.94
N THR A 103 5.40 -4.61 12.49
CA THR A 103 5.64 -5.83 13.27
C THR A 103 5.13 -7.10 12.59
N ASP A 104 4.30 -6.96 11.56
CA ASP A 104 3.75 -8.06 10.79
C ASP A 104 4.07 -7.90 9.30
N GLU A 105 5.04 -8.69 8.83
CA GLU A 105 5.49 -8.73 7.44
C GLU A 105 4.37 -9.12 6.47
N THR A 106 3.43 -9.98 6.89
CA THR A 106 2.30 -10.41 6.05
C THR A 106 1.34 -9.25 5.87
N SER A 107 0.97 -8.59 6.96
CA SER A 107 0.10 -7.41 6.92
C SER A 107 0.73 -6.26 6.11
N ALA A 108 2.05 -6.07 6.22
CA ALA A 108 2.78 -5.11 5.40
C ALA A 108 2.69 -5.45 3.90
N ALA A 109 2.96 -6.69 3.51
CA ALA A 109 2.88 -7.13 2.11
C ALA A 109 1.45 -6.97 1.55
N GLU A 110 0.43 -7.34 2.31
CA GLU A 110 -0.97 -7.15 1.94
C GLU A 110 -1.33 -5.67 1.76
N PHE A 111 -0.82 -4.80 2.64
CA PHE A 111 -1.03 -3.37 2.53
C PHE A 111 -0.43 -2.82 1.23
N ILE A 112 0.84 -3.13 0.96
CA ILE A 112 1.54 -2.73 -0.27
C ILE A 112 0.77 -3.17 -1.52
N ASN A 113 0.36 -4.43 -1.55
CA ASN A 113 -0.43 -4.98 -2.65
C ASN A 113 -1.80 -4.30 -2.79
N GLY A 114 -2.44 -3.97 -1.67
CA GLY A 114 -3.76 -3.35 -1.64
C GLY A 114 -3.78 -1.89 -2.10
N VAL A 115 -2.71 -1.13 -1.85
CA VAL A 115 -2.65 0.29 -2.22
C VAL A 115 -2.40 0.51 -3.72
N MET A 116 -1.72 -0.42 -4.38
CA MET A 116 -1.42 -0.34 -5.81
C MET A 116 -2.69 -0.40 -6.70
N PRO A 117 -2.67 0.21 -7.89
CA PRO A 117 -3.66 0.00 -8.93
C PRO A 117 -3.78 -1.48 -9.31
N LYS A 118 -5.00 -2.01 -9.35
CA LYS A 118 -5.27 -3.43 -9.62
C LYS A 118 -4.84 -3.89 -11.02
N ASP A 119 -4.68 -2.97 -11.95
CA ASP A 119 -4.30 -3.22 -13.33
C ASP A 119 -2.78 -3.22 -13.57
N LEU A 120 -1.99 -2.85 -12.56
CA LEU A 120 -0.56 -3.16 -12.51
C LEU A 120 -0.29 -4.55 -11.92
N PHE A 121 -1.34 -5.18 -11.38
CA PHE A 121 -1.28 -6.56 -10.91
C PHE A 121 -1.35 -7.48 -12.14
N VAL A 122 -0.20 -8.03 -12.55
CA VAL A 122 -0.18 -9.35 -13.17
C VAL A 122 -0.20 -10.33 -11.99
N PRO A 123 -1.33 -10.95 -11.65
CA PRO A 123 -1.31 -11.99 -10.63
C PRO A 123 -0.34 -13.06 -11.12
N ASP A 124 0.59 -13.44 -10.25
CA ASP A 124 1.47 -14.58 -10.46
C ASP A 124 0.60 -15.85 -10.47
N LYS A 125 -0.03 -16.11 -11.62
CA LYS A 125 -0.77 -17.32 -11.91
C LYS A 125 0.11 -18.10 -12.89
N PRO A 126 0.44 -19.38 -12.59
CA PRO A 126 1.35 -20.16 -13.42
C PRO A 126 0.83 -20.22 -14.85
N ALA A 127 1.74 -20.02 -15.81
CA ALA A 127 1.48 -20.19 -17.22
C ALA A 127 0.72 -21.50 -17.45
N GLU A 128 -0.49 -21.40 -18.00
CA GLU A 128 -1.23 -22.58 -18.44
C GLU A 128 -0.32 -23.38 -19.40
N PRO A 129 -0.21 -24.70 -19.22
CA PRO A 129 0.67 -25.50 -20.06
C PRO A 129 0.20 -25.40 -21.53
N PRO A 130 1.13 -25.50 -22.49
CA PRO A 130 0.80 -25.34 -23.90
C PRO A 130 -0.28 -26.35 -24.29
N VAL A 131 -1.34 -25.84 -24.93
CA VAL A 131 -2.38 -26.66 -25.56
C VAL A 131 -1.67 -27.64 -26.48
N LYS A 132 -1.72 -28.94 -26.15
CA LYS A 132 -1.31 -29.99 -27.08
C LYS A 132 -2.25 -29.90 -28.28
N VAL A 133 -1.71 -29.47 -29.42
CA VAL A 133 -2.37 -29.67 -30.71
C VAL A 133 -2.49 -31.17 -30.89
N VAL A 134 -3.69 -31.70 -30.70
CA VAL A 134 -3.99 -33.06 -31.14
C VAL A 134 -4.09 -32.97 -32.65
N SER A 135 -3.03 -33.43 -33.30
CA SER A 135 -3.03 -33.80 -34.71
C SER A 135 -3.99 -34.97 -34.87
N ASP A 136 -5.23 -34.69 -35.29
CA ASP A 136 -6.09 -35.71 -35.88
C ASP A 136 -5.53 -36.05 -37.27
N GLU A 137 -4.62 -37.02 -37.31
CA GLU A 137 -4.44 -37.93 -38.44
C GLU A 137 -5.33 -39.15 -38.21
N ALA A 138 -6.45 -39.24 -38.94
CA ALA A 138 -7.02 -40.48 -39.49
C ALA A 138 -8.28 -40.17 -40.33
#